data_AF-A0AAJ2CN97-F1
#
_entry.id   AF-A0AAJ2CN97-F1
#
_cell.length_a   1.000
_cell.length_b   1.000
_cell.length_c   1.000
_cell.angle_alpha   90.00
_cell.angle_beta   90.00
_cell.angle_gamma   90.00
#
_symmetry.space_group_name_H-M   'P 1'
#
loop_
_entity.id
_entity.type
_entity.pdbx_description
1 polymer ?
#
loop_
_entity_poly.entity_id
_entity_poly.type
_entity_poly.pdbx_seq_one_letter_code
_entity_poly.pdbx_strand_id
1 'polypeptide(L)'
;MTTAVHNSLRRHVRYGIILTAMFAVAGCASGPKPGAVSGPASSAQSIDTIAEYLNQGDVSSARKLIKAGLKRDPNNASLALLRDSIARDPVELLGPQSFDYVVQPGDTLAGIAQRYLGNRLMTYQLARYNGIEKPIVLAAGQTLRIPGAKPAPARRAATPAPTPKSALPATRAQPPKQAVAPPAARANPAAARQLRTQGLAALNKGSAARAVQLLRRASTLDPDNAVIRADLARAERIEATVRSRR
;
A
#
# COMPACT_ATOMS: atom_id res chain seq x y z
N MET A 1 -19.99 -45.89 52.25
CA MET A 1 -19.63 -47.28 52.58
C MET A 1 -19.07 -47.91 51.31
N THR A 2 -17.73 -47.96 51.17
CA THR A 2 -16.88 -49.18 51.31
C THR A 2 -17.22 -50.19 50.20
N THR A 3 -16.35 -50.58 49.26
CA THR A 3 -15.15 -51.42 49.45
C THR A 3 -14.46 -51.54 48.06
N ALA A 4 -13.25 -51.01 47.86
CA ALA A 4 -11.99 -51.76 47.73
C ALA A 4 -12.05 -53.04 46.85
N VAL A 5 -11.43 -53.00 45.66
CA VAL A 5 -10.87 -54.20 45.02
C VAL A 5 -9.36 -53.99 44.90
N HIS A 6 -8.65 -54.80 45.68
CA HIS A 6 -7.22 -55.01 45.66
C HIS A 6 -6.91 -55.99 44.51
N ASN A 7 -5.97 -55.69 43.62
CA ASN A 7 -5.21 -56.75 42.97
C ASN A 7 -3.76 -56.29 42.76
N SER A 8 -2.91 -56.82 43.63
CA SER A 8 -1.47 -56.72 43.56
C SER A 8 -0.97 -57.71 42.51
N LEU A 9 0.02 -57.34 41.69
CA LEU A 9 1.25 -58.11 41.63
C LEU A 9 2.34 -57.34 40.88
N ARG A 10 3.38 -57.00 41.64
CA ARG A 10 4.71 -56.60 41.18
C ARG A 10 5.32 -57.69 40.30
N ARG A 11 6.06 -57.30 39.27
CA ARG A 11 7.35 -57.91 38.91
C ARG A 11 8.20 -56.88 38.13
N HIS A 12 9.29 -56.46 38.75
CA HIS A 12 10.37 -55.72 38.08
C HIS A 12 11.29 -56.71 37.38
N VAL A 13 11.69 -56.45 36.13
CA VAL A 13 12.94 -56.98 35.54
C VAL A 13 13.58 -55.88 34.67
N ARG A 14 14.91 -55.88 34.71
CA ARG A 14 15.88 -54.82 34.41
C ARG A 14 16.41 -54.85 32.96
N TYR A 15 16.84 -53.67 32.49
CA TYR A 15 17.92 -53.35 31.53
C TYR A 15 18.15 -54.25 30.30
N GLY A 16 17.98 -53.64 29.11
CA GLY A 16 18.55 -54.10 27.84
C GLY A 16 18.95 -52.88 26.98
N ILE A 17 20.26 -52.66 26.86
CA ILE A 17 20.90 -51.70 25.97
C ILE A 17 20.64 -52.15 24.52
N ILE A 18 20.07 -51.29 23.67
CA ILE A 18 20.15 -51.44 22.21
C ILE A 18 20.63 -50.12 21.60
N LEU A 19 21.91 -50.13 21.25
CA LEU A 19 22.56 -49.18 20.37
C LEU A 19 21.95 -49.32 18.96
N THR A 20 21.17 -48.34 18.53
CA THR A 20 20.75 -48.21 17.12
C THR A 20 21.20 -46.86 16.60
N ALA A 21 22.28 -46.89 15.83
CA ALA A 21 22.67 -45.79 14.96
C ALA A 21 21.66 -45.72 13.81
N MET A 22 20.85 -44.66 13.78
CA MET A 22 20.04 -44.32 12.62
C MET A 22 20.54 -43.00 12.02
N PHE A 23 21.16 -43.13 10.85
CA PHE A 23 21.37 -42.03 9.92
C PHE A 23 20.02 -41.41 9.56
N ALA A 24 19.81 -40.15 9.92
CA ALA A 24 18.74 -39.33 9.36
C ALA A 24 19.37 -38.11 8.71
N VAL A 25 19.51 -38.17 7.38
CA VAL A 25 19.77 -37.00 6.54
C VAL A 25 18.48 -36.17 6.54
N ALA A 26 18.36 -35.25 7.49
CA ALA A 26 17.32 -34.23 7.47
C ALA A 26 17.81 -33.07 6.59
N GLY A 27 17.55 -33.19 5.28
CA GLY A 27 17.47 -32.02 4.42
C GLY A 27 16.26 -31.19 4.85
N CYS A 28 16.52 -30.00 5.41
CA CYS A 28 15.53 -28.95 5.52
C CYS A 28 16.16 -27.67 4.99
N ALA A 29 15.70 -27.27 3.81
CA ALA A 29 15.92 -25.95 3.25
C ALA A 29 15.44 -24.91 4.28
N SER A 30 16.39 -24.21 4.88
CA SER A 30 16.14 -23.01 5.67
C SER A 30 15.72 -21.89 4.73
N GLY A 31 14.45 -21.88 4.33
CA GLY A 31 13.82 -20.65 3.86
C GLY A 31 13.90 -19.60 4.98
N PRO A 32 14.08 -18.31 4.67
CA PRO A 32 14.11 -17.28 5.70
C PRO A 32 12.75 -17.27 6.42
N LYS A 33 12.72 -17.75 7.66
CA LYS A 33 11.64 -17.44 8.61
C LYS A 33 11.59 -15.92 8.70
N PRO A 34 10.48 -15.24 8.35
CA PRO A 34 10.35 -13.82 8.61
C PRO A 34 10.50 -13.63 10.12
N GLY A 35 11.56 -12.91 10.48
CA GLY A 35 12.07 -12.80 11.84
C GLY A 35 11.00 -12.32 12.80
N ALA A 36 10.96 -12.97 13.95
CA ALA A 36 10.39 -12.41 15.16
C ALA A 36 11.15 -11.11 15.50
N VAL A 37 10.57 -9.97 15.14
CA VAL A 37 10.95 -8.67 15.68
C VAL A 37 10.27 -8.52 17.04
N SER A 38 10.98 -8.98 18.07
CA SER A 38 10.56 -8.93 19.47
C SER A 38 10.94 -7.57 20.07
N GLY A 39 10.00 -6.64 20.02
CA GLY A 39 9.93 -5.38 20.75
C GLY A 39 8.48 -4.87 20.64
N PRO A 40 7.99 -3.93 21.47
CA PRO A 40 6.67 -3.37 21.25
C PRO A 40 6.71 -2.57 19.94
N ALA A 41 6.38 -3.23 18.82
CA ALA A 41 6.23 -2.60 17.53
C ALA A 41 5.28 -1.42 17.71
N SER A 42 5.67 -0.24 17.24
CA SER A 42 4.82 0.93 17.34
C SER A 42 3.47 0.63 16.68
N SER A 43 2.40 1.29 17.14
CA SER A 43 1.07 1.12 16.55
C SER A 43 1.09 1.32 15.02
N ALA A 44 1.94 2.24 14.53
CA ALA A 44 2.20 2.46 13.11
C ALA A 44 2.81 1.23 12.41
N GLN A 45 3.83 0.60 12.99
CA GLN A 45 4.44 -0.62 12.42
C GLN A 45 3.43 -1.76 12.35
N SER A 46 2.59 -1.92 13.37
CA SER A 46 1.54 -2.96 13.39
C SER A 46 0.50 -2.75 12.29
N ILE A 47 0.10 -1.50 12.04
CA ILE A 47 -0.86 -1.15 10.97
C ILE A 47 -0.27 -1.44 9.59
N ASP A 48 1.00 -1.10 9.36
CA ASP A 48 1.67 -1.38 8.09
C ASP A 48 1.78 -2.89 7.83
N THR A 49 2.08 -3.69 8.85
CA THR A 49 2.06 -5.17 8.74
C THR A 49 0.67 -5.71 8.42
N ILE A 50 -0.39 -5.16 9.01
CA ILE A 50 -1.77 -5.56 8.70
C ILE A 50 -2.10 -5.26 7.23
N ALA A 51 -1.75 -4.06 6.75
CA ALA A 51 -2.00 -3.66 5.36
C ALA A 51 -1.26 -4.58 4.37
N GLU A 52 -0.04 -5.00 4.70
CA GLU A 52 0.75 -5.94 3.90
C GLU A 52 0.09 -7.33 3.84
N TYR A 53 -0.38 -7.86 4.97
CA TYR A 53 -1.13 -9.13 4.97
C TYR A 53 -2.39 -9.07 4.11
N LEU A 54 -3.13 -7.95 4.16
CA LEU A 54 -4.32 -7.78 3.33
C LEU A 54 -3.99 -7.72 1.84
N ASN A 55 -2.88 -7.09 1.48
CA ASN A 55 -2.36 -7.03 0.12
C ASN A 55 -2.01 -8.42 -0.43
N GLN A 56 -1.35 -9.23 0.38
CA GLN A 56 -0.97 -10.61 0.03
C GLN A 56 -2.14 -11.60 0.06
N GLY A 57 -3.21 -11.24 0.75
CA GLY A 57 -4.39 -12.10 0.90
C GLY A 57 -4.47 -12.91 2.15
N ASP A 58 -3.52 -12.77 3.06
CA ASP A 58 -3.55 -13.36 4.38
C ASP A 58 -4.50 -12.59 5.32
N VAL A 59 -5.80 -12.74 5.05
CA VAL A 59 -6.87 -12.13 5.85
C VAL A 59 -6.86 -12.66 7.29
N SER A 60 -6.42 -13.90 7.49
CA SER A 60 -6.36 -14.54 8.81
C SER A 60 -5.32 -13.87 9.72
N SER A 61 -4.10 -13.67 9.23
CA SER A 61 -3.05 -12.97 9.99
C SER A 61 -3.43 -11.51 10.25
N ALA A 62 -4.00 -10.82 9.25
CA ALA A 62 -4.51 -9.46 9.41
C ALA A 62 -5.56 -9.38 10.53
N ARG A 63 -6.58 -10.25 10.51
CA ARG A 63 -7.64 -10.30 11.54
C ARG A 63 -7.08 -10.54 12.93
N LYS A 64 -6.09 -11.44 13.07
CA LYS A 64 -5.45 -11.75 14.36
C LYS A 64 -4.77 -10.50 14.94
N LEU A 65 -4.00 -9.78 14.13
CA LEU A 65 -3.32 -8.55 14.55
C LEU A 65 -4.31 -7.42 14.87
N ILE A 66 -5.36 -7.24 14.06
CA ILE A 66 -6.41 -6.25 14.32
C ILE A 66 -7.10 -6.53 15.66
N LYS A 67 -7.49 -7.78 15.91
CA LYS A 67 -8.11 -8.19 17.19
C LYS A 67 -7.19 -7.94 18.38
N ALA A 68 -5.91 -8.29 18.26
CA ALA A 68 -4.92 -8.04 19.31
C ALA A 68 -4.71 -6.55 19.57
N GLY A 69 -4.69 -5.72 18.52
CA GLY A 69 -4.56 -4.27 18.63
C GLY A 69 -5.78 -3.61 19.29
N LEU A 70 -6.99 -3.96 18.85
CA LEU A 70 -8.24 -3.42 19.42
C LEU A 70 -8.45 -3.84 20.88
N LYS A 71 -7.91 -4.99 21.32
CA LYS A 71 -7.92 -5.38 22.73
C LYS A 71 -7.10 -4.41 23.60
N ARG A 72 -6.03 -3.84 23.05
CA ARG A 72 -5.15 -2.89 23.75
C ARG A 72 -5.67 -1.46 23.65
N ASP A 73 -6.15 -1.08 22.48
CA ASP A 73 -6.72 0.24 22.19
C ASP A 73 -8.06 0.08 21.44
N PRO A 74 -9.18 -0.02 22.18
CA PRO A 74 -10.50 -0.18 21.59
C PRO A 74 -10.94 1.00 20.71
N ASN A 75 -10.37 2.19 20.94
CA ASN A 75 -10.73 3.43 20.25
C ASN A 75 -9.84 3.72 19.03
N ASN A 76 -9.00 2.76 18.63
CA ASN A 76 -8.12 2.93 17.50
C ASN A 76 -8.90 2.96 16.16
N ALA A 77 -9.13 4.17 15.63
CA ALA A 77 -9.88 4.36 14.39
C ALA A 77 -9.30 3.58 13.19
N SER A 78 -7.97 3.50 13.07
CA SER A 78 -7.30 2.78 11.97
C SER A 78 -7.57 1.27 12.04
N LEU A 79 -7.50 0.68 13.23
CA LEU A 79 -7.79 -0.75 13.42
C LEU A 79 -9.28 -1.07 13.26
N ALA A 80 -10.16 -0.18 13.72
CA ALA A 80 -11.60 -0.32 13.50
C ALA A 80 -11.94 -0.26 12.01
N LEU A 81 -11.34 0.67 11.27
CA LEU A 81 -11.48 0.78 9.82
C LEU A 81 -10.99 -0.49 9.11
N LEU A 82 -9.81 -1.01 9.46
CA LEU A 82 -9.26 -2.24 8.88
C LEU A 82 -10.08 -3.49 9.22
N ARG A 83 -10.72 -3.53 10.40
CA ARG A 83 -11.69 -4.58 10.75
C ARG A 83 -12.90 -4.52 9.82
N ASP A 84 -13.50 -3.34 9.68
CA ASP A 84 -14.74 -3.15 8.92
C ASP A 84 -14.51 -3.42 7.42
N SER A 85 -13.36 -2.97 6.93
CA SER A 85 -12.72 -3.32 5.66
C SER A 85 -12.79 -4.82 5.31
N ILE A 86 -12.49 -5.68 6.28
CA ILE A 86 -12.48 -7.13 6.10
C ILE A 86 -13.88 -7.74 6.20
N ALA A 87 -14.75 -7.15 7.03
CA ALA A 87 -16.04 -7.74 7.38
C ALA A 87 -17.17 -7.35 6.42
N ARG A 88 -17.14 -6.13 5.88
CA ARG A 88 -18.26 -5.55 5.11
C ARG A 88 -18.09 -5.73 3.61
N ASP A 89 -19.20 -5.57 2.89
CA ASP A 89 -19.19 -5.42 1.44
C ASP A 89 -18.55 -4.07 1.05
N PRO A 90 -17.65 -4.02 0.02
CA PRO A 90 -17.00 -2.78 -0.37
C PRO A 90 -17.96 -1.72 -0.93
N VAL A 91 -19.06 -2.11 -1.58
CA VAL A 91 -20.06 -1.18 -2.13
C VAL A 91 -20.91 -0.59 -1.02
N GLU A 92 -21.25 -1.40 0.00
CA GLU A 92 -21.92 -0.90 1.20
C GLU A 92 -21.05 0.13 1.94
N LEU A 93 -19.74 -0.11 2.06
CA LEU A 93 -18.82 0.74 2.81
C LEU A 93 -18.43 2.03 2.07
N LEU A 94 -18.21 1.96 0.76
CA LEU A 94 -17.73 3.08 -0.06
C LEU A 94 -18.84 3.78 -0.87
N GLY A 95 -20.03 3.19 -0.91
CA GLY A 95 -21.17 3.66 -1.67
C GLY A 95 -21.24 3.08 -3.09
N PRO A 96 -22.44 3.08 -3.70
CA PRO A 96 -22.67 2.54 -5.05
C PRO A 96 -22.25 3.48 -6.19
N GLN A 97 -22.06 4.77 -5.90
CA GLN A 97 -21.66 5.75 -6.89
C GLN A 97 -20.14 5.69 -7.09
N SER A 98 -19.70 5.71 -8.34
CA SER A 98 -18.28 5.74 -8.68
C SER A 98 -18.02 6.42 -10.02
N PHE A 99 -16.77 6.80 -10.26
CA PHE A 99 -16.29 7.29 -11.56
C PHE A 99 -15.05 6.51 -12.01
N ASP A 100 -14.82 6.49 -13.31
CA ASP A 100 -13.68 5.77 -13.89
C ASP A 100 -12.37 6.56 -13.78
N TYR A 101 -11.32 5.84 -13.40
CA TYR A 101 -9.95 6.32 -13.35
C TYR A 101 -9.03 5.37 -14.11
N VAL A 102 -8.29 5.89 -15.07
CA VAL A 102 -7.26 5.13 -15.78
C VAL A 102 -5.96 5.23 -15.00
N VAL A 103 -5.49 4.07 -14.51
CA VAL A 103 -4.24 3.94 -13.76
C VAL A 103 -3.08 4.48 -14.58
N GLN A 104 -2.32 5.40 -14.00
CA GLN A 104 -1.16 6.00 -14.62
C GLN A 104 0.11 5.23 -14.25
N PRO A 105 1.16 5.27 -15.09
CA PRO A 105 2.45 4.71 -14.74
C PRO A 105 2.97 5.27 -13.41
N GLY A 106 3.25 4.38 -12.45
CA GLY A 106 3.74 4.75 -11.12
C GLY A 106 2.65 5.00 -10.07
N ASP A 107 1.37 4.87 -10.43
CA ASP A 107 0.30 4.80 -9.45
C ASP A 107 0.41 3.53 -8.61
N THR A 108 0.00 3.63 -7.35
CA THR A 108 -0.24 2.49 -6.46
C THR A 108 -1.67 2.54 -5.97
N LEU A 109 -2.28 1.39 -5.68
CA LEU A 109 -3.67 1.38 -5.21
C LEU A 109 -3.81 2.14 -3.88
N ALA A 110 -2.79 2.07 -3.02
CA ALA A 110 -2.72 2.85 -1.80
C ALA A 110 -2.63 4.36 -2.03
N GLY A 111 -1.87 4.78 -3.05
CA GLY A 111 -1.80 6.19 -3.46
C GLY A 111 -3.13 6.69 -4.01
N ILE A 112 -3.81 5.87 -4.82
CA ILE A 112 -5.14 6.16 -5.37
C ILE A 112 -6.17 6.25 -4.23
N ALA A 113 -6.19 5.29 -3.31
CA ALA A 113 -7.06 5.31 -2.13
C ALA A 113 -6.81 6.56 -1.28
N GLN A 114 -5.55 6.92 -1.02
CA GLN A 114 -5.22 8.15 -0.30
C GLN A 114 -5.71 9.40 -1.03
N ARG A 115 -5.57 9.46 -2.35
CA ARG A 115 -5.93 10.62 -3.17
C ARG A 115 -7.43 10.83 -3.27
N TYR A 116 -8.19 9.75 -3.43
CA TYR A 116 -9.62 9.84 -3.75
C TYR A 116 -10.54 9.47 -2.58
N LEU A 117 -10.10 8.59 -1.68
CA LEU A 117 -10.84 8.19 -0.48
C LEU A 117 -10.30 8.88 0.79
N GLY A 118 -9.23 9.68 0.67
CA GLY A 118 -8.61 10.41 1.78
C GLY A 118 -7.81 9.53 2.75
N ASN A 119 -7.80 8.21 2.56
CA ASN A 119 -7.14 7.29 3.48
C ASN A 119 -6.51 6.07 2.76
N ARG A 120 -5.19 5.94 2.84
CA ARG A 120 -4.42 4.80 2.30
C ARG A 120 -4.89 3.44 2.83
N LEU A 121 -5.45 3.36 4.03
CA LEU A 121 -5.90 2.10 4.61
C LEU A 121 -7.12 1.49 3.89
N MET A 122 -7.81 2.28 3.07
CA MET A 122 -8.90 1.80 2.21
C MET A 122 -8.41 1.06 0.94
N THR A 123 -7.10 0.80 0.81
CA THR A 123 -6.52 0.06 -0.33
C THR A 123 -7.21 -1.27 -0.55
N TYR A 124 -7.40 -2.04 0.53
CA TYR A 124 -8.00 -3.37 0.44
C TYR A 124 -9.46 -3.31 -0.05
N GLN A 125 -10.19 -2.25 0.31
CA GLN A 125 -11.60 -2.06 -0.02
C GLN A 125 -11.73 -1.62 -1.46
N LEU A 126 -10.86 -0.70 -1.89
CA LEU A 126 -10.80 -0.27 -3.28
C LEU A 126 -10.44 -1.43 -4.21
N ALA A 127 -9.59 -2.37 -3.77
CA ALA A 127 -9.27 -3.57 -4.54
C ALA A 127 -10.50 -4.47 -4.69
N ARG A 128 -11.18 -4.78 -3.58
CA ARG A 128 -12.43 -5.56 -3.58
C ARG A 128 -13.53 -4.90 -4.40
N TYR A 129 -13.66 -3.57 -4.30
CA TYR A 129 -14.62 -2.77 -5.10
C TYR A 129 -14.37 -2.94 -6.60
N ASN A 130 -13.12 -3.17 -7.01
CA ASN A 130 -12.74 -3.35 -8.41
C ASN A 130 -12.56 -4.81 -8.84
N GLY A 131 -12.90 -5.77 -7.97
CA GLY A 131 -12.71 -7.19 -8.25
C GLY A 131 -11.25 -7.58 -8.47
N ILE A 132 -10.30 -6.81 -7.92
CA ILE A 132 -8.87 -7.08 -8.08
C ILE A 132 -8.49 -8.24 -7.17
N GLU A 133 -8.01 -9.33 -7.79
CA GLU A 133 -7.50 -10.50 -7.11
C GLU A 133 -6.17 -10.21 -6.39
N LYS A 134 -5.79 -11.13 -5.50
CA LYS A 134 -4.60 -10.98 -4.67
C LYS A 134 -3.45 -11.80 -5.26
N PRO A 135 -2.20 -11.34 -5.19
CA PRO A 135 -1.76 -10.08 -4.59
C PRO A 135 -2.24 -8.85 -5.37
N ILE A 136 -2.48 -7.72 -4.68
CA ILE A 136 -2.99 -6.52 -5.34
C ILE A 136 -1.89 -5.92 -6.21
N VAL A 137 -1.99 -6.17 -7.52
CA VAL A 137 -1.11 -5.61 -8.54
C VAL A 137 -1.93 -4.70 -9.45
N LEU A 138 -1.42 -3.50 -9.70
CA LEU A 138 -2.02 -2.58 -10.67
C LEU A 138 -1.20 -2.55 -11.96
N ALA A 139 -1.90 -2.60 -13.09
CA ALA A 139 -1.31 -2.36 -14.39
C ALA A 139 -1.58 -0.92 -14.85
N ALA A 140 -0.58 -0.25 -15.42
CA ALA A 140 -0.79 1.03 -16.07
C ALA A 140 -1.78 0.86 -17.24
N GLY A 141 -2.71 1.80 -17.39
CA GLY A 141 -3.80 1.73 -18.36
C GLY A 141 -5.02 0.91 -17.89
N GLN A 142 -4.94 0.23 -16.75
CA GLN A 142 -6.10 -0.41 -16.14
C GLN A 142 -7.15 0.64 -15.76
N THR A 143 -8.42 0.36 -16.04
CA THR A 143 -9.52 1.23 -15.59
C THR A 143 -10.00 0.75 -14.22
N LEU A 144 -10.04 1.67 -13.26
CA LEU A 144 -10.57 1.47 -11.92
C LEU A 144 -11.83 2.29 -11.73
N ARG A 145 -12.83 1.70 -11.10
CA ARG A 145 -13.98 2.38 -10.53
C ARG A 145 -13.58 2.95 -9.18
N ILE A 146 -13.60 4.27 -9.07
CA ILE A 146 -13.28 5.01 -7.85
C ILE A 146 -14.59 5.45 -7.20
N PRO A 147 -14.89 4.99 -5.97
CA PRO A 147 -16.12 5.37 -5.28
C PRO A 147 -16.21 6.87 -4.99
N GLY A 148 -17.43 7.38 -5.01
CA GLY A 148 -17.75 8.78 -4.79
C GLY A 148 -17.93 9.58 -6.09
N ALA A 149 -18.07 10.89 -5.93
CA ALA A 149 -18.21 11.82 -7.04
C ALA A 149 -16.84 12.15 -7.65
N LYS A 150 -16.78 12.23 -8.98
CA LYS A 150 -15.58 12.68 -9.68
C LYS A 150 -15.24 14.11 -9.22
N PRO A 151 -14.01 14.36 -8.72
CA PRO A 151 -13.60 15.72 -8.40
C PRO A 151 -13.74 16.59 -9.64
N ALA A 152 -14.48 17.70 -9.54
CA ALA A 152 -14.57 18.66 -10.62
C ALA A 152 -13.15 19.14 -10.96
N PRO A 153 -12.78 19.25 -12.24
CA PRO A 153 -11.53 19.90 -12.59
C PRO A 153 -11.57 21.29 -11.97
N ALA A 154 -10.54 21.64 -11.20
CA ALA A 154 -10.39 22.99 -10.68
C ALA A 154 -10.50 23.93 -11.88
N ARG A 155 -11.55 24.75 -11.94
CA ARG A 155 -11.66 25.82 -12.95
C ARG A 155 -10.39 26.65 -12.78
N ARG A 156 -9.44 26.51 -13.70
CA ARG A 156 -8.47 27.57 -13.95
C ARG A 156 -9.32 28.79 -14.28
N ALA A 157 -9.17 29.87 -13.51
CA ALA A 157 -9.67 31.16 -13.93
C ALA A 157 -9.16 31.36 -15.37
N ALA A 158 -10.10 31.47 -16.31
CA ALA A 158 -9.78 31.59 -17.71
C ALA A 158 -9.04 32.91 -17.92
N THR A 159 -7.77 32.84 -18.29
CA THR A 159 -7.17 33.90 -19.10
C THR A 159 -7.88 33.85 -20.46
N PRO A 160 -8.40 34.96 -21.01
CA PRO A 160 -9.14 34.92 -22.27
C PRO A 160 -8.24 34.40 -23.39
N ALA A 161 -8.66 33.32 -24.03
CA ALA A 161 -7.99 32.73 -25.19
C ALA A 161 -8.24 33.61 -26.44
N PRO A 162 -7.24 33.80 -27.33
CA PRO A 162 -7.50 34.31 -28.66
C PRO A 162 -8.34 33.30 -29.46
N THR A 163 -9.35 33.80 -30.16
CA THR A 163 -10.31 33.05 -30.98
C THR A 163 -9.66 32.20 -32.07
N PRO A 164 -9.99 30.90 -32.23
CA PRO A 164 -9.73 30.16 -33.45
C PRO A 164 -10.87 30.35 -34.46
N LYS A 165 -10.52 30.77 -35.67
CA LYS A 165 -11.38 30.88 -36.86
C LYS A 165 -11.84 29.48 -37.29
N SER A 166 -13.15 29.33 -37.49
CA SER A 166 -13.81 28.10 -37.89
C SER A 166 -13.45 27.69 -39.33
N ALA A 167 -13.07 26.43 -39.54
CA ALA A 167 -13.11 25.75 -40.85
C ALA A 167 -13.49 24.28 -40.64
N LEU A 168 -14.64 23.87 -41.17
CA LEU A 168 -15.08 22.47 -41.35
C LEU A 168 -14.55 21.90 -42.68
N PRO A 169 -14.71 20.60 -43.03
CA PRO A 169 -14.78 19.36 -42.22
C PRO A 169 -13.79 18.27 -42.74
N ALA A 170 -13.42 17.29 -41.91
CA ALA A 170 -12.77 16.06 -42.41
C ALA A 170 -13.12 14.83 -41.57
N THR A 171 -13.82 13.91 -42.22
CA THR A 171 -13.68 12.45 -42.23
C THR A 171 -13.02 11.75 -41.03
N ARG A 172 -13.77 10.78 -40.47
CA ARG A 172 -13.38 9.65 -39.61
C ARG A 172 -11.88 9.30 -39.63
N ALA A 173 -11.20 9.54 -38.50
CA ALA A 173 -9.94 8.89 -38.15
C ALA A 173 -9.87 8.70 -36.63
N GLN A 174 -9.53 7.49 -36.21
CA GLN A 174 -9.31 7.08 -34.83
C GLN A 174 -8.21 7.96 -34.18
N PRO A 175 -8.25 8.27 -32.88
CA PRO A 175 -7.12 8.93 -32.24
C PRO A 175 -5.92 7.97 -32.23
N PRO A 176 -4.74 8.39 -32.69
CA PRO A 176 -3.58 7.50 -32.75
C PRO A 176 -3.10 7.20 -31.34
N LYS A 177 -2.76 5.91 -31.11
CA LYS A 177 -1.86 5.50 -30.05
C LYS A 177 -0.58 6.33 -30.20
N GLN A 178 -0.35 7.26 -29.28
CA GLN A 178 0.95 7.92 -29.16
C GLN A 178 1.97 6.87 -28.69
N ALA A 179 2.57 6.19 -29.65
CA ALA A 179 3.87 5.58 -29.47
C ALA A 179 4.85 6.73 -29.26
N VAL A 180 5.25 6.96 -28.01
CA VAL A 180 6.35 7.88 -27.70
C VAL A 180 7.65 7.20 -28.14
N ALA A 181 8.32 7.81 -29.11
CA ALA A 181 9.64 7.42 -29.57
C ALA A 181 10.68 7.46 -28.41
N PRO A 182 11.63 6.51 -28.33
CA PRO A 182 12.84 6.68 -27.52
C PRO A 182 13.96 7.36 -28.34
N PRO A 183 14.97 8.00 -27.71
CA PRO A 183 14.88 8.96 -26.60
C PRO A 183 15.68 10.25 -26.91
N ALA A 184 15.25 11.40 -26.39
CA ALA A 184 16.17 12.52 -26.18
C ALA A 184 16.98 12.23 -24.91
N ALA A 185 18.22 11.76 -25.10
CA ALA A 185 19.17 11.51 -24.05
C ALA A 185 19.48 12.79 -23.26
N ARG A 186 19.04 12.86 -21.99
CA ARG A 186 19.60 13.66 -20.86
C ARG A 186 18.76 13.61 -19.58
N ALA A 187 17.53 13.11 -19.60
CA ALA A 187 16.71 12.90 -18.40
C ALA A 187 16.60 11.41 -18.03
N ASN A 188 16.64 11.07 -16.74
CA ASN A 188 16.35 9.72 -16.23
C ASN A 188 14.99 9.71 -15.52
N PRO A 189 13.88 9.62 -16.26
CA PRO A 189 12.53 9.76 -15.70
C PRO A 189 12.19 8.62 -14.73
N ALA A 190 12.74 7.42 -14.90
CA ALA A 190 12.49 6.29 -14.01
C ALA A 190 13.10 6.52 -12.62
N ALA A 191 14.38 6.89 -12.56
CA ALA A 191 15.06 7.20 -11.31
C ALA A 191 14.46 8.44 -10.62
N ALA A 192 14.06 9.45 -11.40
CA ALA A 192 13.36 10.63 -10.88
C ALA A 192 12.04 10.26 -10.17
N ARG A 193 11.22 9.39 -10.80
CA ARG A 193 9.97 8.89 -10.21
C ARG A 193 10.21 8.13 -8.91
N GLN A 194 11.25 7.30 -8.84
CA GLN A 194 11.57 6.52 -7.65
C GLN A 194 11.98 7.42 -6.47
N LEU A 195 12.81 8.44 -6.72
CA LEU A 195 13.18 9.44 -5.72
C LEU A 195 11.98 10.28 -5.27
N ARG A 196 11.07 10.63 -6.19
CA ARG A 196 9.81 11.33 -5.85
C ARG A 196 8.99 10.52 -4.85
N THR A 197 8.78 9.23 -5.10
CA THR A 197 8.03 8.33 -4.20
C THR A 197 8.69 8.25 -2.82
N GLN A 198 10.01 8.12 -2.75
CA GLN A 198 10.73 8.14 -1.48
C GLN A 198 10.57 9.47 -0.74
N GLY A 199 10.57 10.59 -1.46
CA GLY A 199 10.36 11.93 -0.90
C GLY A 199 8.96 12.08 -0.29
N LEU A 200 7.92 11.63 -0.99
CA LEU A 200 6.55 11.66 -0.46
C LEU A 200 6.38 10.74 0.76
N ALA A 201 7.01 9.56 0.76
CA ALA A 201 7.02 8.68 1.93
C ALA A 201 7.74 9.32 3.13
N ALA A 202 8.81 10.09 2.89
CA ALA A 202 9.51 10.85 3.92
C ALA A 202 8.63 11.97 4.53
N LEU A 203 7.79 12.65 3.72
CA LEU A 203 6.80 13.62 4.24
C LEU A 203 5.79 12.96 5.16
N ASN A 204 5.25 11.80 4.77
CA ASN A 204 4.28 11.06 5.59
C ASN A 204 4.88 10.62 6.94
N LYS A 205 6.20 10.44 7.00
CA LYS A 205 6.94 10.11 8.23
C LYS A 205 7.34 11.35 9.05
N GLY A 206 6.90 12.55 8.67
CA GLY A 206 7.28 13.82 9.32
C GLY A 206 8.72 14.27 9.04
N SER A 207 9.45 13.56 8.19
CA SER A 207 10.85 13.86 7.84
C SER A 207 10.93 14.85 6.67
N ALA A 208 10.46 16.09 6.90
CA ALA A 208 10.37 17.12 5.86
C ALA A 208 11.72 17.45 5.19
N ALA A 209 12.81 17.53 5.97
CA ALA A 209 14.15 17.78 5.43
C ALA A 209 14.61 16.67 4.46
N ARG A 210 14.37 15.40 4.82
CA ARG A 210 14.71 14.26 3.96
C ARG A 210 13.87 14.25 2.68
N ALA A 211 12.60 14.62 2.78
CA ALA A 211 11.71 14.73 1.63
C ALA A 211 12.18 15.78 0.62
N VAL A 212 12.54 16.98 1.08
CA VAL A 212 13.09 18.05 0.23
C VAL A 212 14.34 17.56 -0.51
N GLN A 213 15.24 16.89 0.19
CA GLN A 213 16.49 16.38 -0.39
C GLN A 213 16.23 15.34 -1.50
N LEU A 214 15.29 14.42 -1.28
CA LEU A 214 14.91 13.41 -2.26
C LEU A 214 14.21 14.02 -3.48
N LEU A 215 13.30 14.97 -3.27
CA LEU A 215 12.56 15.64 -4.34
C LEU A 215 13.44 16.57 -5.17
N ARG A 216 14.45 17.20 -4.57
CA ARG A 216 15.45 17.99 -5.30
C ARG A 216 16.30 17.12 -6.22
N ARG A 217 16.75 15.95 -5.75
CA ARG A 217 17.46 14.96 -6.59
C ARG A 217 16.54 14.41 -7.70
N ALA A 218 15.26 14.20 -7.41
CA ALA A 218 14.29 13.83 -8.43
C ALA A 218 14.19 14.91 -9.52
N SER A 219 14.13 16.19 -9.12
CA SER A 219 14.02 17.32 -10.05
C SER A 219 15.27 17.52 -10.91
N THR A 220 16.46 17.12 -10.43
CA THR A 220 17.68 17.16 -11.25
C THR A 220 17.71 16.07 -12.32
N LEU A 221 17.03 14.94 -12.07
CA LEU A 221 16.97 13.83 -13.02
C LEU A 221 15.88 14.00 -14.08
N ASP A 222 14.83 14.75 -13.76
CA ASP A 222 13.70 15.03 -14.66
C ASP A 222 13.19 16.48 -14.42
N PRO A 223 13.92 17.49 -14.93
CA PRO A 223 13.62 18.91 -14.67
C PRO A 223 12.30 19.38 -15.29
N ASP A 224 11.88 18.76 -16.39
CA ASP A 224 10.64 19.12 -17.10
C ASP A 224 9.38 18.61 -16.39
N ASN A 225 9.55 17.75 -15.37
CA ASN A 225 8.44 17.15 -14.64
C ASN A 225 7.77 18.13 -13.67
N ALA A 226 6.65 18.70 -14.12
CA ALA A 226 5.85 19.63 -13.34
C ALA A 226 5.37 19.06 -11.99
N VAL A 227 5.16 17.74 -11.90
CA VAL A 227 4.70 17.08 -10.66
C VAL A 227 5.81 17.07 -9.62
N ILE A 228 7.04 16.69 -10.01
CA ILE A 228 8.20 16.71 -9.11
C ILE A 228 8.46 18.12 -8.58
N ARG A 229 8.36 19.14 -9.44
CA ARG A 229 8.51 20.55 -9.03
C ARG A 229 7.44 20.99 -8.03
N ALA A 230 6.18 20.62 -8.25
CA ALA A 230 5.09 20.94 -7.33
C ALA A 230 5.25 20.25 -5.96
N ASP A 231 5.66 18.98 -5.95
CA ASP A 231 5.91 18.21 -4.73
C ASP A 231 7.10 18.79 -3.95
N LEU A 232 8.19 19.17 -4.63
CA LEU A 232 9.34 19.83 -4.02
C LEU A 232 8.93 21.16 -3.35
N ALA A 233 8.21 22.03 -4.06
CA ALA A 233 7.76 23.31 -3.53
C ALA A 233 6.80 23.16 -2.33
N ARG A 234 6.02 22.07 -2.27
CA ARG A 234 5.21 21.73 -1.10
C ARG A 234 6.11 21.30 0.06
N ALA A 235 7.06 20.40 -0.19
CA ALA A 235 7.98 19.90 0.84
C ALA A 235 8.81 21.03 1.47
N GLU A 236 9.29 21.99 0.67
CA GLU A 236 10.08 23.13 1.14
C GLU A 236 9.26 24.04 2.08
N ARG A 237 7.97 24.27 1.79
CA ARG A 237 7.07 25.02 2.69
C ARG A 237 6.85 24.32 4.03
N ILE A 238 6.64 22.99 3.99
CA ILE A 238 6.48 22.19 5.20
C ILE A 238 7.76 22.24 6.03
N GLU A 239 8.91 22.08 5.38
CA GLU A 239 10.22 22.10 6.03
C GLU A 239 10.52 23.45 6.68
N ALA A 240 10.24 24.56 5.99
CA ALA A 240 10.35 25.91 6.55
C ALA A 240 9.46 26.10 7.78
N THR A 241 8.21 25.62 7.73
CA THR A 241 7.27 25.69 8.87
C THR A 241 7.72 24.83 10.04
N VAL A 242 8.35 23.69 9.79
CA VAL A 242 8.88 22.81 10.84
C VAL A 242 10.14 23.42 11.46
N ARG A 243 11.01 24.05 10.66
CA ARG A 243 12.22 24.72 11.15
C ARG A 243 11.90 25.93 12.02
N SER A 244 10.86 26.71 11.69
CA SER A 244 10.46 27.88 12.49
C SER A 244 9.81 27.54 13.84
N ARG A 245 9.41 26.28 14.04
CA ARG A 245 8.80 25.79 15.29
C ARG A 245 9.79 25.07 16.22
N ARG A 246 11.05 24.95 15.81
CA ARG A 246 12.15 24.37 16.60
C ARG A 246 12.98 25.49 17.20
#